data_AF-Q0UIJ9-F1
#
_entry.id   AF-Q0UIJ9-F1
#
_cell.length_a   1.000
_cell.length_b   1.000
_cell.length_c   1.000
_cell.angle_alpha   90.00
_cell.angle_beta   90.00
_cell.angle_gamma   90.00
#
_symmetry.space_group_name_H-M   'P 1'
#
loop_
_entity.id
_entity.type
_entity.pdbx_description
1 polymer ?
#
loop_
_entity_poly.entity_id
_entity_poly.type
_entity_poly.pdbx_seq_one_letter_code
_entity_poly.pdbx_strand_id
1 'polypeptide(L)'
;MDIIRRRTFDHASEPWEGLNTPLQYDLVQVIENWGKIAHPDHDGHATTCPVSFTPEEAQRIDALDDLHGDADGDMEAINDLLGIGPDGWTSNEHIQTAKKKASEIQEQALASADDDPWLREMSERHWPFDDFDEDE
;
A
#
# COMPACT_ATOMS: atom_id res chain seq x y z
N MET A 1 -7.86 16.82 13.05
CA MET A 1 -6.94 17.88 12.64
C MET A 1 -5.50 17.48 12.89
N ASP A 2 -5.15 17.08 14.12
CA ASP A 2 -3.80 16.58 14.42
C ASP A 2 -3.43 15.30 13.64
N ILE A 3 -4.42 14.46 13.32
CA ILE A 3 -4.20 13.23 12.55
C ILE A 3 -3.68 13.52 11.13
N ILE A 4 -4.29 14.44 10.38
CA ILE A 4 -3.85 14.77 9.01
C ILE A 4 -2.43 15.35 9.04
N ARG A 5 -2.19 16.35 9.92
CA ARG A 5 -0.86 16.97 10.03
C ARG A 5 0.22 15.96 10.42
N ARG A 6 -0.08 15.08 11.37
CA ARG A 6 0.85 14.03 11.81
C ARG A 6 1.09 13.02 10.70
N ARG A 7 0.03 12.47 10.09
CA ARG A 7 0.12 11.47 9.02
C ARG A 7 0.93 11.98 7.83
N THR A 8 0.67 13.22 7.37
CA THR A 8 1.46 13.85 6.30
C THR A 8 2.93 14.02 6.67
N PHE A 9 3.22 14.38 7.93
CA PHE A 9 4.60 14.50 8.39
C PHE A 9 5.30 13.14 8.44
N ASP A 10 4.62 12.11 8.94
CA ASP A 10 5.15 10.75 9.06
C ASP A 10 5.46 10.19 7.65
N HIS A 11 4.50 10.18 6.73
CA HIS A 11 4.72 9.70 5.35
C HIS A 11 5.73 10.53 4.55
N ALA A 12 5.89 11.83 4.83
CA ALA A 12 6.91 12.66 4.20
C ALA A 12 8.32 12.43 4.76
N SER A 13 8.42 11.84 5.96
CA SER A 13 9.68 11.60 6.67
C SER A 13 10.18 10.16 6.53
N GLU A 14 9.32 9.24 6.11
CA GLU A 14 9.67 7.84 5.89
C GLU A 14 10.66 7.68 4.73
N PRO A 15 11.60 6.71 4.81
CA PRO A 15 12.42 6.33 3.66
C PRO A 15 11.54 5.99 2.46
N TRP A 16 12.01 6.27 1.25
CA TRP A 16 11.24 5.93 0.06
C TRP A 16 11.30 4.43 -0.21
N GLU A 17 10.13 3.77 -0.16
CA GLU A 17 9.98 2.32 -0.35
C GLU A 17 9.42 1.95 -1.75
N GLY A 18 9.56 2.86 -2.72
CA GLY A 18 9.14 2.61 -4.12
C GLY A 18 7.77 3.16 -4.50
N LEU A 19 6.96 3.61 -3.53
CA LEU A 19 5.65 4.22 -3.77
C LEU A 19 5.49 5.52 -2.95
N ASN A 20 4.62 6.42 -3.40
CA ASN A 20 4.30 7.67 -2.70
C ASN A 20 2.79 7.95 -2.60
N THR A 21 1.95 6.99 -2.95
CA THR A 21 0.48 7.09 -2.90
C THR A 21 -0.04 7.57 -1.54
N PRO A 22 0.43 7.02 -0.40
CA PRO A 22 -0.08 7.47 0.91
C PRO A 22 0.19 8.96 1.17
N LEU A 23 1.37 9.44 0.77
CA LEU A 23 1.72 10.86 0.87
C LEU A 23 0.90 11.72 -0.12
N GLN A 24 0.66 11.23 -1.34
CA GLN A 24 -0.19 11.93 -2.30
C GLN A 24 -1.62 12.07 -1.78
N TYR A 25 -2.18 11.00 -1.23
CA TYR A 25 -3.51 10.99 -0.61
C TYR A 25 -3.58 11.98 0.54
N ASP A 26 -2.57 12.02 1.39
CA ASP A 26 -2.43 13.01 2.45
C ASP A 26 -2.46 14.45 1.97
N LEU A 27 -1.73 14.74 0.89
CA LEU A 27 -1.71 16.08 0.32
C LEU A 27 -3.07 16.48 -0.24
N VAL A 28 -3.83 15.56 -0.83
CA VAL A 28 -5.23 15.80 -1.24
C VAL A 28 -6.07 16.15 0.00
N GLN A 29 -5.99 15.36 1.07
CA GLN A 29 -6.71 15.62 2.32
C GLN A 29 -6.31 16.97 2.96
N VAL A 30 -5.04 17.37 2.85
CA VAL A 30 -4.54 18.68 3.30
C VAL A 30 -5.16 19.80 2.48
N ILE A 31 -5.25 19.68 1.15
CA ILE A 31 -5.85 20.70 0.27
C ILE A 31 -7.33 20.89 0.61
N GLU A 32 -8.09 19.79 0.74
CA GLU A 32 -9.52 19.83 1.06
C GLU A 32 -9.81 20.44 2.44
N ASN A 33 -8.89 20.26 3.39
CA ASN A 33 -9.02 20.77 4.75
C ASN A 33 -8.15 22.01 5.02
N TRP A 34 -7.59 22.64 3.98
CA TRP A 34 -6.58 23.69 4.13
C TRP A 34 -7.04 24.86 5.01
N GLY A 35 -8.29 25.30 4.84
CA GLY A 35 -8.85 26.39 5.66
C GLY A 35 -8.92 26.09 7.17
N LYS A 36 -8.77 24.82 7.57
CA LYS A 36 -8.73 24.38 8.98
C LYS A 36 -7.30 24.13 9.47
N ILE A 37 -6.35 23.96 8.55
CA ILE A 37 -4.93 23.67 8.82
C ILE A 37 -4.12 24.96 8.85
N ALA A 38 -4.41 25.87 7.92
CA ALA A 38 -3.65 27.06 7.69
C ALA A 38 -4.00 28.15 8.71
N HIS A 39 -2.97 28.79 9.24
CA HIS A 39 -3.15 29.99 10.05
C HIS A 39 -3.32 31.20 9.11
N PRO A 40 -4.17 32.17 9.47
CA PRO A 40 -4.22 33.44 8.76
C PRO A 40 -2.84 34.09 8.76
N ASP A 41 -2.50 34.78 7.67
CA ASP A 41 -1.27 35.56 7.60
C ASP A 41 -1.27 36.72 8.62
N HIS A 42 -0.16 37.43 8.78
CA HIS A 42 0.00 38.59 9.66
C HIS A 42 -1.09 39.65 9.46
N ASP A 43 -1.63 39.78 8.25
CA ASP A 43 -2.71 40.70 7.89
C ASP A 43 -4.12 40.10 8.04
N GLY A 44 -4.24 38.88 8.58
CA GLY A 44 -5.52 38.18 8.79
C GLY A 44 -6.13 37.55 7.54
N HIS A 45 -5.43 37.56 6.41
CA HIS A 45 -5.89 36.94 5.17
C HIS A 45 -5.74 35.41 5.21
N ALA A 46 -6.70 34.71 4.59
CA ALA A 46 -6.60 33.27 4.40
C ALA A 46 -5.45 32.96 3.43
N THR A 47 -4.48 32.18 3.89
CA THR A 47 -3.36 31.73 3.07
C THR A 47 -3.83 30.69 2.05
N THR A 48 -3.36 30.78 0.80
CA THR A 48 -3.59 29.76 -0.23
C THR A 48 -2.74 28.52 0.04
N CYS A 49 -3.24 27.33 -0.30
CA CYS A 49 -2.46 26.10 -0.20
C CYS A 49 -1.30 26.13 -1.21
N PRO A 50 -0.06 25.80 -0.82
CA PRO A 50 1.10 25.86 -1.71
C PRO A 50 1.11 24.74 -2.77
N VAL A 51 0.26 23.73 -2.62
CA VAL A 51 0.13 22.57 -3.51
C VAL A 51 -1.28 22.51 -4.08
N SER A 52 -1.42 21.90 -5.25
CA SER A 52 -2.70 21.72 -5.92
C SER A 52 -2.67 20.45 -6.77
N PHE A 53 -3.81 19.75 -6.82
CA PHE A 53 -4.07 18.67 -7.76
C PHE A 53 -5.25 19.05 -8.66
N THR A 54 -5.29 18.52 -9.87
CA THR A 54 -6.52 18.56 -10.66
C THR A 54 -7.56 17.61 -10.05
N PRO A 55 -8.87 17.82 -10.31
CA PRO A 55 -9.89 16.87 -9.85
C PRO A 55 -9.65 15.44 -10.33
N GLU A 56 -9.14 15.26 -11.54
CA GLU A 56 -8.82 13.96 -12.11
C GLU A 56 -7.61 13.30 -11.42
N GLU A 57 -6.63 14.10 -10.97
CA GLU A 57 -5.51 13.59 -10.18
C GLU A 57 -5.96 13.15 -8.80
N ALA A 58 -6.77 13.96 -8.11
CA ALA A 58 -7.30 13.62 -6.80
C ALA A 58 -8.12 12.32 -6.83
N GLN A 59 -9.00 12.16 -7.82
CA GLN A 59 -9.78 10.92 -8.00
C GLN A 59 -8.90 9.70 -8.28
N ARG A 60 -7.82 9.86 -9.05
CA ARG A 60 -6.89 8.76 -9.33
C ARG A 60 -6.11 8.36 -8.08
N ILE A 61 -5.69 9.33 -7.28
CA ILE A 61 -4.97 9.10 -6.01
C ILE A 61 -5.88 8.37 -5.03
N ASP A 62 -7.14 8.81 -4.89
CA ASP A 62 -8.15 8.16 -4.05
C ASP A 62 -8.36 6.68 -4.45
N ALA A 63 -8.56 6.42 -5.74
CA ALA A 63 -8.71 5.05 -6.25
C ALA A 63 -7.44 4.18 -6.05
N LEU A 64 -6.25 4.78 -6.07
CA LEU A 64 -5.00 4.05 -5.84
C LEU A 64 -4.77 3.76 -4.35
N ASP A 65 -5.17 4.67 -3.46
CA ASP A 65 -5.15 4.48 -2.01
C ASP A 65 -6.07 3.32 -1.61
N ASP A 66 -7.29 3.29 -2.16
CA ASP A 66 -8.24 2.18 -1.98
C ASP A 66 -7.65 0.84 -2.44
N LEU A 67 -7.06 0.80 -3.65
CA LEU A 67 -6.46 -0.42 -4.19
C LEU A 67 -5.28 -0.92 -3.35
N HIS A 68 -4.44 -0.01 -2.83
CA HIS A 68 -3.36 -0.37 -1.93
C HIS A 68 -3.90 -0.91 -0.60
N GLY A 69 -4.93 -0.27 -0.04
CA GLY A 69 -5.56 -0.73 1.20
C GLY A 69 -6.15 -2.14 1.09
N ASP A 70 -6.79 -2.45 -0.05
CA ASP A 70 -7.29 -3.80 -0.34
C ASP A 70 -6.13 -4.81 -0.45
N ALA A 71 -5.06 -4.48 -1.17
CA ALA A 71 -3.90 -5.34 -1.33
C ALA A 71 -3.15 -5.59 -0.01
N ASP A 72 -2.99 -4.56 0.82
CA ASP A 72 -2.38 -4.68 2.15
C ASP A 72 -3.21 -5.56 3.08
N GLY A 73 -4.54 -5.43 3.03
CA GLY A 73 -5.47 -6.27 3.79
C GLY A 73 -5.43 -7.74 3.36
N ASP A 74 -5.37 -8.00 2.05
CA ASP A 74 -5.20 -9.35 1.51
C ASP A 74 -3.85 -9.96 1.93
N MET A 75 -2.77 -9.18 1.89
CA MET A 75 -1.45 -9.62 2.37
C MET A 75 -1.44 -9.91 3.86
N GLU A 76 -2.05 -9.08 4.70
CA GLU A 76 -2.18 -9.32 6.14
C GLU A 76 -2.93 -10.64 6.41
N ALA A 77 -4.05 -10.87 5.72
CA ALA A 77 -4.83 -12.09 5.86
C ALA A 77 -4.04 -13.35 5.43
N ILE A 78 -3.24 -13.26 4.37
CA ILE A 78 -2.36 -14.35 3.95
C ILE A 78 -1.25 -14.58 4.98
N ASN A 79 -0.62 -13.52 5.48
CA ASN A 79 0.43 -13.63 6.49
C ASN A 79 -0.08 -14.31 7.78
N ASP A 80 -1.27 -13.93 8.24
CA ASP A 80 -1.96 -14.56 9.36
C ASP A 80 -2.24 -16.05 9.10
N LEU A 81 -2.70 -16.39 7.90
CA LEU A 81 -2.94 -17.77 7.49
C LEU A 81 -1.65 -18.59 7.51
N LEU A 82 -0.56 -18.02 6.99
CA LEU A 82 0.77 -18.65 6.96
C LEU A 82 1.38 -18.76 8.35
N GLY A 83 0.98 -17.90 9.29
CA GLY A 83 1.58 -17.80 10.62
C GLY A 83 2.95 -17.12 10.59
N ILE A 84 3.09 -16.11 9.74
CA ILE A 84 4.29 -15.29 9.60
C ILE A 84 4.03 -13.86 10.09
N GLY A 85 5.08 -13.20 10.56
CA GLY A 85 5.02 -11.79 10.92
C GLY A 85 4.98 -10.88 9.68
N PRO A 86 4.79 -9.56 9.89
CA PRO A 86 4.82 -8.57 8.80
C PRO A 86 6.21 -8.48 8.14
N ASP A 87 7.25 -8.97 8.81
CA ASP A 87 8.61 -9.09 8.31
C ASP A 87 8.85 -10.40 7.54
N GLY A 88 7.81 -11.22 7.35
CA GLY A 88 7.88 -12.51 6.68
C GLY A 88 8.44 -13.66 7.53
N TRP A 89 8.81 -13.40 8.79
CA TRP A 89 9.47 -14.39 9.64
C TRP A 89 8.47 -15.24 10.43
N THR A 90 8.87 -16.49 10.74
CA THR A 90 8.15 -17.37 11.67
C THR A 90 9.14 -18.12 12.55
N SER A 91 8.64 -18.80 13.58
CA SER A 91 9.48 -19.59 14.47
C SER A 91 10.05 -20.82 13.73
N ASN A 92 11.22 -21.30 14.17
CA ASN A 92 11.84 -22.47 13.58
C ASN A 92 10.93 -23.72 13.63
N GLU A 93 10.10 -23.84 14.67
CA GLU A 93 9.15 -24.94 14.83
C GLU A 93 8.01 -24.92 13.79
N HIS A 94 7.66 -23.72 13.29
CA HIS A 94 6.55 -23.53 12.36
C HIS A 94 6.97 -23.40 10.90
N ILE A 95 8.27 -23.30 10.59
CA ILE A 95 8.77 -23.08 9.23
C ILE A 95 8.25 -24.10 8.21
N GLN A 96 8.20 -25.39 8.56
CA GLN A 96 7.73 -26.43 7.64
C GLN A 96 6.22 -26.34 7.41
N THR A 97 5.46 -25.97 8.44
CA THR A 97 4.02 -25.74 8.33
C THR A 97 3.73 -24.50 7.47
N ALA A 98 4.47 -23.40 7.68
CA ALA A 98 4.34 -22.19 6.87
C ALA A 98 4.64 -22.47 5.39
N LYS A 99 5.76 -23.16 5.09
CA LYS A 99 6.11 -23.55 3.71
C LYS A 99 5.05 -24.41 3.04
N LYS A 100 4.49 -25.37 3.78
CA LYS A 100 3.42 -26.22 3.27
C LYS A 100 2.18 -25.39 2.90
N LYS A 101 1.75 -24.50 3.79
CA LYS A 101 0.60 -23.62 3.53
C LYS A 101 0.84 -22.67 2.36
N ALA A 102 2.05 -22.11 2.24
CA ALA A 102 2.41 -21.25 1.12
C ALA A 102 2.27 -21.97 -0.23
N SER A 103 2.76 -23.22 -0.31
CA SER A 103 2.57 -24.08 -1.49
C SER A 103 1.10 -24.36 -1.79
N GLU A 104 0.29 -24.64 -0.76
CA GLU A 104 -1.16 -24.89 -0.93
C GLU A 104 -1.90 -23.64 -1.45
N ILE A 105 -1.55 -22.46 -0.95
CA ILE A 105 -2.11 -21.17 -1.41
C ILE A 105 -1.72 -20.89 -2.86
N GLN A 106 -0.45 -21.10 -3.21
CA GLN A 106 0.04 -20.94 -4.58
C GLN A 106 -0.67 -21.87 -5.54
N GLU A 107 -0.80 -23.16 -5.21
CA GLU A 107 -1.53 -24.13 -6.03
C GLU A 107 -3.00 -23.73 -6.23
N GLN A 108 -3.66 -23.26 -5.17
CA GLN A 108 -5.04 -22.80 -5.24
C GLN A 108 -5.19 -21.53 -6.09
N ALA A 109 -4.28 -20.58 -5.95
CA ALA A 109 -4.28 -19.35 -6.74
C ALA A 109 -4.08 -19.65 -8.23
N LEU A 110 -3.10 -20.49 -8.57
CA LEU A 110 -2.85 -20.90 -9.95
C LEU A 110 -4.03 -21.68 -10.55
N ALA A 111 -4.64 -22.59 -9.79
CA ALA A 111 -5.83 -23.31 -10.24
C ALA A 111 -7.03 -22.37 -10.48
N SER A 112 -7.12 -21.25 -9.74
CA SER A 112 -8.17 -20.25 -9.96
C SER A 112 -7.96 -19.40 -11.22
N ALA A 113 -6.74 -19.38 -11.76
CA ALA A 113 -6.37 -18.67 -12.98
C ALA A 113 -6.30 -19.59 -14.22
N ASP A 114 -6.66 -20.87 -14.11
CA ASP A 114 -6.54 -21.86 -15.20
C ASP A 114 -7.33 -21.51 -16.47
N ASP A 115 -8.39 -20.70 -16.35
CA ASP A 115 -9.21 -20.25 -17.47
C ASP A 115 -8.64 -19.03 -18.20
N ASP A 116 -7.62 -18.37 -17.63
CA ASP A 116 -6.90 -17.26 -18.22
C ASP A 116 -5.39 -17.59 -18.32
N PRO A 117 -4.91 -18.07 -19.49
CA PRO A 117 -3.51 -18.44 -19.69
C PRO A 117 -2.53 -17.30 -19.40
N TRP A 118 -2.92 -16.04 -19.66
CA TRP A 118 -2.05 -14.90 -19.40
C TRP A 118 -1.94 -14.63 -17.91
N LEU A 119 -3.07 -14.64 -17.20
CA LEU A 119 -3.09 -14.47 -15.74
C LEU A 119 -2.31 -15.57 -15.04
N ARG A 120 -2.47 -16.83 -15.49
CA ARG A 120 -1.71 -17.96 -14.95
C ARG A 120 -0.21 -17.77 -15.17
N GLU A 121 0.23 -17.43 -16.38
CA GLU A 121 1.66 -17.18 -16.67
C GLU A 121 2.22 -16.05 -15.78
N MET A 122 1.50 -14.93 -15.65
CA MET A 122 1.94 -13.82 -14.82
C MET A 122 2.01 -14.22 -13.33
N SER A 123 1.06 -15.01 -12.85
CA SER A 123 1.02 -15.48 -11.46
C SER A 123 2.16 -16.47 -11.15
N GLU A 124 2.56 -17.30 -12.12
CA GLU A 124 3.71 -18.20 -12.00
C GLU A 124 5.04 -17.44 -11.98
N ARG A 125 5.17 -16.37 -12.77
CA ARG A 125 6.42 -15.61 -12.89
C ARG A 125 6.63 -14.56 -11.79
N HIS A 126 5.54 -14.04 -11.23
CA HIS A 126 5.58 -12.93 -10.29
C HIS A 126 4.89 -13.28 -8.98
N TRP A 127 5.07 -14.53 -8.53
CA TRP A 127 4.48 -14.98 -7.28
C TRP A 127 5.01 -14.13 -6.11
N PRO A 128 4.15 -13.45 -5.32
CA PRO A 128 4.60 -12.47 -4.33
C PRO A 128 5.51 -13.02 -3.22
N PHE A 129 5.47 -14.34 -2.99
CA PHE A 129 6.24 -15.01 -1.93
C PHE A 129 7.43 -15.82 -2.45
N ASP A 130 7.70 -15.80 -3.77
CA ASP A 130 8.90 -16.42 -4.31
C ASP A 130 10.10 -15.50 -4.11
N ASP A 131 11.28 -16.10 -3.98
CA ASP A 131 12.53 -15.35 -3.89
C ASP A 131 12.70 -14.52 -5.18
N PHE A 132 12.88 -13.21 -5.03
CA PHE A 132 13.16 -12.33 -6.14
C PHE A 132 14.58 -12.61 -6.68
N ASP A 133 14.69 -13.01 -7.94
CA ASP A 133 15.96 -13.14 -8.64
C ASP A 133 16.38 -11.76 -9.17
N GLU A 134 17.39 -11.14 -8.55
CA GLU A 134 17.90 -9.82 -8.95
C GLU A 134 18.60 -9.84 -10.33
N ASP A 135 18.90 -11.02 -10.88
CA ASP A 135 19.58 -11.20 -12.17
C ASP A 135 18.61 -11.37 -13.37
N GLU A 136 17.29 -11.33 -13.16
CA GLU A 136 16.26 -11.39 -14.23
C GLU A 136 16.03 -10.06 -14.99
#